data_AF-A0A2R7JCJ9-F1
#
_entry.id   AF-A0A2R7JCJ9-F1
#
_cell.length_a   1.000
_cell.length_b   1.000
_cell.length_c   1.000
_cell.angle_alpha   90.00
_cell.angle_beta   90.00
_cell.angle_gamma   90.00
#
_symmetry.space_group_name_H-M   'P 1'
#
loop_
_entity.id
_entity.type
_entity.pdbx_description
1 polymer ?
#
loop_
_entity_poly.entity_id
_entity_poly.type
_entity_poly.pdbx_seq_one_letter_code
_entity_poly.pdbx_strand_id
1 'polypeptide(L)'
;AWDGVDRGAMPDGDALSLALAGRNDLEAPARRLAPVIDDVLTLLGEGAPILARMSGSGATCFALYASVADRAAAAARIRAAQPGWWCLETRLA
;
A
#
# COMPACT_ATOMS: atom_id res chain seq x y z
N ALA A 1 15.99 -3.34 -0.31
CA ALA A 1 16.77 -2.33 -1.06
C ALA A 1 17.05 -2.94 -2.42
N TRP A 2 17.05 -2.14 -3.49
CA TRP A 2 17.25 -2.66 -4.84
C TRP A 2 18.59 -3.38 -4.94
N ASP A 3 18.59 -4.53 -5.61
CA ASP A 3 19.74 -5.42 -5.75
C ASP A 3 20.61 -5.08 -6.97
N GLY A 4 20.29 -3.99 -7.69
CA GLY A 4 21.02 -3.58 -8.88
C GLY A 4 20.64 -4.37 -10.14
N VAL A 5 19.74 -5.35 -10.03
CA VAL A 5 19.36 -6.23 -11.14
C VAL A 5 18.03 -5.74 -11.72
N ASP A 6 18.07 -5.34 -12.99
CA ASP A 6 16.86 -5.19 -13.79
C ASP A 6 16.30 -6.58 -14.12
N ARG A 7 15.03 -6.80 -13.81
CA ARG A 7 14.32 -8.07 -14.06
C ARG A 7 13.63 -8.10 -15.43
N GLY A 8 13.87 -7.09 -16.26
CA GLY A 8 13.32 -6.97 -17.59
C GLY A 8 11.89 -6.45 -17.59
N ALA A 9 11.19 -6.69 -18.70
CA ALA A 9 9.81 -6.26 -18.86
C ALA A 9 8.88 -6.88 -17.80
N MET A 10 7.83 -6.15 -17.46
CA MET A 10 6.75 -6.70 -16.63
C MET A 10 6.17 -7.95 -17.32
N PRO A 11 5.94 -9.04 -16.58
CA PRO A 11 5.33 -10.23 -17.15
C PRO A 11 3.87 -9.95 -17.52
N ASP A 12 3.36 -10.72 -18.47
CA ASP A 12 1.94 -10.71 -18.82
C ASP A 12 1.08 -11.23 -17.66
N GLY A 13 -0.11 -10.68 -17.47
CA GLY A 13 -1.04 -11.11 -16.42
C GLY A 13 -2.03 -10.02 -16.00
N ASP A 14 -2.96 -10.37 -15.10
CA ASP A 14 -3.86 -9.39 -14.52
C ASP A 14 -3.12 -8.51 -13.48
N ALA A 15 -3.59 -7.27 -13.34
CA ALA A 15 -2.92 -6.27 -12.51
C ALA A 15 -2.82 -6.68 -11.04
N LEU A 16 -3.79 -7.43 -10.50
CA LEU A 16 -3.77 -7.84 -9.10
C LEU A 16 -2.72 -8.92 -8.86
N SER A 17 -2.67 -9.95 -9.70
CA SER A 17 -1.64 -11.00 -9.63
C SER A 17 -0.23 -10.42 -9.76
N LEU A 18 -0.02 -9.50 -10.71
CA LEU A 18 1.25 -8.81 -10.90
C LEU A 18 1.61 -7.94 -9.68
N ALA A 19 0.64 -7.22 -9.12
CA ALA A 19 0.85 -6.40 -7.93
C ALA A 19 1.18 -7.26 -6.69
N LEU A 20 0.59 -8.44 -6.54
CA LEU A 20 0.89 -9.37 -5.45
C LEU A 20 2.30 -9.95 -5.56
N ALA A 21 2.70 -10.39 -6.76
CA ALA A 21 4.03 -10.95 -7.04
C ALA A 21 5.15 -9.90 -7.05
N GLY A 22 4.83 -8.64 -7.35
CA GLY A 22 5.78 -7.53 -7.37
C GLY A 22 6.29 -7.12 -5.98
N ARG A 23 7.16 -6.12 -5.94
CA ARG A 23 7.73 -5.55 -4.70
C ARG A 23 8.01 -4.06 -4.85
N ASN A 24 8.19 -3.37 -3.73
CA ASN A 24 8.71 -2.00 -3.70
C ASN A 24 10.06 -1.98 -2.96
N ASP A 25 11.16 -1.97 -3.72
CA ASP A 25 12.53 -1.99 -3.14
C ASP A 25 12.89 -0.71 -2.38
N LEU A 26 12.14 0.39 -2.59
CA LEU A 26 12.29 1.66 -1.89
C LEU A 26 11.52 1.72 -0.56
N GLU A 27 10.60 0.79 -0.30
CA GLU A 27 9.78 0.83 0.92
C GLU A 27 10.65 0.67 2.18
N ALA A 28 11.52 -0.34 2.23
CA ALA A 28 12.39 -0.56 3.37
C ALA A 28 13.30 0.64 3.71
N PRO A 29 14.03 1.26 2.75
CA PRO A 29 14.77 2.48 3.06
C PRO A 29 13.87 3.68 3.40
N ALA A 30 12.71 3.85 2.75
CA ALA A 30 11.79 4.95 3.07
C ALA A 30 11.26 4.85 4.50
N ARG A 31 10.87 3.66 4.96
CA ARG A 31 10.43 3.39 6.35
C ARG A 31 11.50 3.74 7.38
N ARG A 32 12.78 3.48 7.08
CA ARG A 32 13.90 3.88 7.96
C ARG A 32 14.08 5.40 8.05
N LEU A 33 13.86 6.12 6.95
CA LEU A 33 14.01 7.58 6.91
C LEU A 33 12.78 8.31 7.48
N ALA A 34 11.59 7.74 7.28
CA ALA A 34 10.32 8.29 7.70
C ALA A 34 9.48 7.18 8.39
N PRO A 35 9.67 6.96 9.70
CA PRO A 35 8.96 5.92 10.45
C PRO A 35 7.43 6.04 10.42
N VAL A 36 6.87 7.22 10.13
CA VAL A 36 5.42 7.39 9.94
C VAL A 36 4.84 6.49 8.83
N ILE A 37 5.68 6.04 7.88
CA ILE A 37 5.26 5.07 6.86
C ILE A 37 4.90 3.73 7.51
N ASP A 38 5.59 3.31 8.58
CA ASP A 38 5.23 2.12 9.36
C ASP A 38 3.86 2.26 10.01
N ASP A 39 3.54 3.45 10.54
CA ASP A 39 2.24 3.72 11.16
C ASP A 39 1.11 3.62 10.12
N VAL A 40 1.33 4.17 8.92
CA VAL A 40 0.37 4.08 7.81
C VAL A 40 0.17 2.63 7.38
N LEU A 41 1.25 1.88 7.16
CA LEU A 41 1.17 0.46 6.74
C LEU A 41 0.51 -0.42 7.80
N THR A 42 0.81 -0.17 9.08
CA THR A 42 0.16 -0.84 10.22
C THR A 42 -1.35 -0.60 10.21
N LEU A 43 -1.76 0.67 10.13
CA LEU A 43 -3.18 1.02 10.11
C LEU A 43 -3.87 0.51 8.85
N LEU A 44 -3.22 0.45 7.69
CA LEU A 44 -3.80 -0.20 6.52
C LEU A 44 -3.98 -1.72 6.75
N GLY A 45 -3.01 -2.38 7.39
CA GLY A 45 -3.01 -3.82 7.64
C GLY A 45 -4.14 -4.32 8.57
N GLU A 46 -4.58 -3.51 9.53
CA GLU A 46 -5.68 -3.85 10.46
C GLU A 46 -7.02 -4.13 9.75
N GLY A 47 -7.21 -3.67 8.50
CA GLY A 47 -8.41 -3.95 7.72
C GLY A 47 -8.37 -5.26 6.92
N ALA A 48 -7.39 -6.13 7.17
CA ALA A 48 -7.14 -7.36 6.41
C ALA A 48 -7.13 -7.13 4.87
N PRO A 49 -6.31 -6.19 4.35
CA PRO A 49 -6.25 -5.94 2.93
C PRO A 49 -5.66 -7.14 2.18
N ILE A 50 -6.08 -7.30 0.92
CA ILE A 50 -5.42 -8.22 -0.03
C ILE A 50 -3.96 -7.77 -0.24
N LEU A 51 -3.74 -6.46 -0.25
CA LEU A 51 -2.43 -5.85 -0.45
C LEU A 51 -2.37 -4.51 0.28
N ALA A 52 -1.31 -4.24 1.04
CA ALA A 52 -0.99 -2.90 1.53
C ALA A 52 0.50 -2.60 1.31
N ARG A 53 0.83 -1.49 0.65
CA ARG A 53 2.21 -1.13 0.28
C ARG A 53 2.40 0.37 0.13
N MET A 54 3.66 0.81 0.18
CA MET A 54 4.05 2.15 -0.24
C MET A 54 3.99 2.27 -1.78
N SER A 55 3.53 3.43 -2.29
CA SER A 55 3.50 3.72 -3.73
C SER A 55 4.77 4.45 -4.18
N GLY A 56 5.44 3.93 -5.22
CA GLY A 56 6.65 4.54 -5.78
C GLY A 56 7.74 4.76 -4.73
N SER A 57 8.31 5.96 -4.68
CA SER A 57 9.30 6.38 -3.65
C SER A 57 8.67 6.82 -2.32
N GLY A 58 7.35 6.79 -2.19
CA GLY A 58 6.63 7.25 -1.00
C GLY A 58 6.47 8.78 -0.92
N ALA A 59 5.89 9.31 0.16
CA ALA A 59 5.47 8.61 1.39
C ALA A 59 4.02 8.07 1.34
N THR A 60 3.30 8.22 0.22
CA THR A 60 1.93 7.72 0.11
C THR A 60 1.91 6.19 0.14
N CYS A 61 0.95 5.65 0.87
CA CYS A 61 0.68 4.22 0.94
C CYS A 61 -0.74 3.94 0.49
N PHE A 62 -1.00 2.73 0.04
CA PHE A 62 -2.32 2.29 -0.42
C PHE A 62 -2.62 0.89 0.09
N ALA A 63 -3.92 0.54 0.10
CA ALA A 63 -4.35 -0.82 0.32
C ALA A 63 -5.52 -1.21 -0.60
N LEU A 64 -5.52 -2.47 -1.03
CA LEU A 64 -6.57 -3.11 -1.80
C LEU A 64 -7.35 -4.04 -0.87
N TYR A 65 -8.67 -3.96 -0.89
CA TYR A 65 -9.56 -4.79 -0.10
C TYR A 65 -10.50 -5.59 -1.00
N ALA A 66 -11.00 -6.73 -0.51
CA ALA A 66 -11.86 -7.62 -1.28
C ALA A 66 -13.21 -6.99 -1.64
N SER A 67 -13.71 -6.06 -0.82
CA SER A 67 -14.98 -5.39 -1.06
C SER A 67 -14.93 -3.88 -0.78
N VAL A 68 -15.92 -3.17 -1.33
CA VAL A 68 -16.15 -1.74 -1.04
C VAL A 68 -16.44 -1.53 0.45
N ALA A 69 -17.11 -2.48 1.10
CA ALA A 69 -17.44 -2.43 2.52
C ALA A 69 -16.19 -2.54 3.40
N ASP A 70 -15.29 -3.48 3.12
CA ASP A 70 -14.04 -3.66 3.87
C ASP A 70 -13.15 -2.41 3.75
N ARG A 71 -13.02 -1.89 2.52
CA ARG A 71 -12.32 -0.63 2.23
C ARG A 71 -12.92 0.55 3.00
N ALA A 72 -14.25 0.66 3.04
CA ALA A 72 -14.93 1.74 3.76
C ALA A 72 -14.72 1.64 5.28
N ALA A 73 -14.79 0.42 5.84
CA ALA A 73 -14.51 0.16 7.24
C ALA A 73 -13.07 0.54 7.61
N ALA A 74 -12.10 0.17 6.78
CA ALA A 74 -10.70 0.56 6.96
C ALA A 74 -10.52 2.09 6.90
N ALA A 75 -11.13 2.77 5.93
CA ALA A 75 -11.06 4.22 5.82
C ALA A 75 -11.66 4.94 7.04
N ALA A 76 -12.80 4.46 7.54
CA ALA A 76 -13.41 5.00 8.76
C ALA A 76 -12.49 4.85 9.99
N ARG A 77 -11.88 3.67 10.17
CA ARG A 77 -10.92 3.41 11.25
C ARG A 77 -9.69 4.30 11.15
N ILE A 78 -9.11 4.46 9.95
CA ILE A 78 -7.95 5.33 9.73
C ILE A 78 -8.27 6.79 10.05
N ARG A 79 -9.42 7.32 9.57
CA ARG A 79 -9.82 8.70 9.86
C ARG A 79 -10.11 8.93 11.34
N ALA A 80 -10.61 7.91 12.05
CA ALA A 80 -10.83 7.99 13.49
C ALA A 80 -9.51 7.97 14.27
N ALA A 81 -8.57 7.10 13.89
CA ALA A 81 -7.27 6.96 14.54
C ALA A 81 -6.33 8.13 14.25
N GLN A 82 -6.39 8.69 13.03
CA GLN A 82 -5.52 9.75 12.55
C GLN A 82 -6.31 10.83 11.79
N PRO A 83 -7.08 11.70 12.49
CA PRO A 83 -7.95 12.69 11.85
C PRO A 83 -7.22 13.73 10.99
N GLY A 84 -5.93 13.95 11.25
CA GLY A 84 -5.09 14.89 10.50
C GLY A 84 -4.51 14.31 9.20
N TRP A 85 -4.69 13.02 8.94
CA TRP A 85 -4.14 12.38 7.75
C TRP A 85 -5.09 12.51 6.56
N TRP A 86 -4.51 12.77 5.39
CA TRP A 86 -5.26 12.68 4.15
C TRP A 86 -5.58 11.21 3.84
N CYS A 87 -6.86 10.91 3.55
CA CYS A 87 -7.33 9.56 3.25
C CYS A 87 -8.39 9.61 2.15
N LEU A 88 -8.09 9.01 1.00
CA LEU A 88 -8.99 8.89 -0.14
C LEU A 88 -9.41 7.45 -0.39
N GLU A 89 -10.69 7.32 -0.69
CA GLU A 89 -11.41 6.10 -0.94
C GLU A 89 -11.68 5.99 -2.45
N THR A 90 -11.25 4.91 -3.10
CA THR A 90 -11.48 4.71 -4.55
C THR A 90 -11.88 3.26 -4.88
N ARG A 91 -12.16 2.98 -6.16
CA ARG A 91 -12.40 1.65 -6.73
C ARG A 91 -11.59 1.49 -8.01
N LEU A 92 -11.12 0.27 -8.28
CA LEU A 92 -10.56 -0.08 -9.59
C LEU A 92 -11.71 -0.18 -10.60
N ALA A 93 -11.47 0.31 -11.82
CA ALA A 93 -12.44 0.32 -12.92
C ALA A 93 -12.42 -0.99 -13.69
#